data_AF-A0A6C0ASP7-F1
#
_entry.id   AF-A0A6C0ASP7-F1
#
_cell.length_a   1.000
_cell.length_b   1.000
_cell.length_c   1.000
_cell.angle_alpha   90.00
_cell.angle_beta   90.00
_cell.angle_gamma   90.00
#
_symmetry.space_group_name_H-M   'P 1'
#
loop_
_entity.id
_entity.type
_entity.pdbx_description
1 polymer ?
#
loop_
_entity_poly.entity_id
_entity_poly.type
_entity_poly.pdbx_seq_one_letter_code
_entity_poly.pdbx_strand_id
1 'polypeptide(L)' 'MENNNRQKIDRMIIAKANLDAIPLDSVDDEYIAIQTAISKYIIKHCEHSVISDHIDLDAEKSATIYYCEHCYEFFTEP' A
#
# COMPACT_ATOMS: atom_id res chain seq x y z
N MET A 1 3.85 -21.40 14.03
CA MET A 1 2.57 -20.64 14.04
C MET A 1 2.70 -19.26 13.38
N GLU A 2 3.91 -18.77 13.06
CA GLU A 2 4.14 -17.42 12.46
C GLU A 2 3.75 -17.28 10.98
N ASN A 3 3.59 -18.38 10.23
CA ASN A 3 3.34 -18.33 8.78
C ASN A 3 1.96 -17.77 8.39
N ASN A 4 0.95 -17.85 9.28
CA ASN A 4 -0.43 -17.49 8.91
C ASN A 4 -0.67 -15.98 8.87
N ASN A 5 0.09 -15.17 9.63
CA ASN A 5 -0.12 -13.73 9.67
C ASN A 5 0.46 -13.05 8.43
N ARG A 6 1.66 -13.44 8.01
CA ARG A 6 2.26 -12.93 6.77
C ARG A 6 1.38 -13.26 5.56
N GLN A 7 0.91 -14.51 5.46
CA GLN A 7 0.00 -14.92 4.40
C GLN A 7 -1.28 -14.08 4.35
N LYS A 8 -1.88 -13.73 5.50
CA LYS A 8 -3.05 -12.85 5.54
C LYS A 8 -2.72 -11.48 4.95
N ILE A 9 -1.57 -10.90 5.32
CA ILE A 9 -1.13 -9.60 4.80
C ILE A 9 -0.90 -9.67 3.29
N ASP A 10 -0.19 -10.69 2.82
CA ASP A 10 0.06 -10.87 1.38
C ASP A 10 -1.27 -10.98 0.60
N ARG A 11 -2.28 -11.67 1.15
CA ARG A 11 -3.62 -11.73 0.54
C ARG A 11 -4.32 -10.38 0.52
N MET A 12 -4.17 -9.57 1.56
CA MET A 12 -4.74 -8.23 1.62
C MET A 12 -4.06 -7.28 0.63
N ILE A 13 -2.73 -7.35 0.48
CA ILE A 13 -1.97 -6.58 -0.51
C ILE A 13 -2.46 -6.92 -1.92
N ILE A 14 -2.57 -8.23 -2.23
CA ILE A 14 -3.07 -8.68 -3.54
C ILE A 14 -4.52 -8.21 -3.75
N ALA A 15 -5.39 -8.34 -2.76
CA ALA A 15 -6.76 -7.89 -2.85
C ALA A 15 -6.84 -6.38 -3.14
N LYS A 16 -6.09 -5.57 -2.38
CA LYS A 16 -5.99 -4.12 -2.60
C LYS A 16 -5.54 -3.79 -4.02
N ALA A 17 -4.46 -4.40 -4.51
CA ALA A 17 -3.95 -4.15 -5.86
C ALA A 17 -4.99 -4.47 -6.95
N ASN A 18 -5.78 -5.53 -6.78
CA ASN A 18 -6.86 -5.87 -7.71
C ASN A 18 -8.01 -4.86 -7.63
N LEU A 19 -8.36 -4.39 -6.43
CA LEU A 19 -9.45 -3.44 -6.25
C LEU A 19 -9.08 -2.04 -6.76
N ASP A 20 -7.83 -1.61 -6.54
CA ASP A 20 -7.29 -0.32 -6.98
C ASP A 20 -7.10 -0.22 -8.50
N ALA A 21 -7.17 -1.35 -9.22
CA ALA A 21 -7.14 -1.36 -10.68
C ALA A 21 -8.42 -0.78 -11.31
N ILE A 22 -9.50 -0.63 -10.52
CA ILE A 22 -10.74 0.01 -10.98
C ILE A 22 -10.64 1.53 -10.75
N PRO A 23 -10.90 2.35 -11.78
CA PRO A 23 -10.91 3.82 -11.64
C PRO A 23 -11.88 4.32 -10.56
N LEU A 24 -11.46 5.33 -9.79
CA LEU A 24 -12.24 5.88 -8.67
C LEU A 24 -13.58 6.51 -9.10
N ASP A 25 -13.69 6.98 -10.34
CA ASP A 25 -14.94 7.52 -10.89
C ASP A 25 -15.96 6.44 -11.25
N SER A 26 -15.57 5.17 -11.16
CA SER A 26 -16.34 3.99 -11.56
C SER A 26 -16.76 3.11 -10.38
N VAL A 27 -16.52 3.55 -9.14
CA VAL A 27 -16.83 2.82 -7.91
C VAL A 27 -17.76 3.62 -7.00
N ASP A 28 -18.49 2.91 -6.15
CA ASP A 28 -19.39 3.51 -5.16
C ASP A 28 -18.75 3.62 -3.77
N ASP A 29 -19.47 4.27 -2.85
CA ASP A 29 -19.02 4.50 -1.48
C ASP A 29 -18.75 3.18 -0.72
N GLU A 30 -19.51 2.11 -1.00
CA GLU A 30 -19.32 0.81 -0.36
C GLU A 30 -18.02 0.16 -0.80
N TYR A 31 -17.72 0.22 -2.09
CA TYR A 31 -16.47 -0.26 -2.65
C TYR A 31 -15.26 0.50 -2.09
N ILE A 32 -15.35 1.83 -2.02
CA ILE A 32 -14.32 2.68 -1.41
C ILE A 32 -14.11 2.33 0.07
N ALA A 33 -15.19 2.04 0.80
CA ALA A 33 -15.11 1.64 2.20
C ALA A 33 -14.34 0.31 2.37
N ILE A 34 -14.52 -0.66 1.46
CA ILE A 34 -13.78 -1.93 1.46
C ILE A 34 -12.29 -1.69 1.19
N GLN A 35 -11.94 -0.92 0.16
CA GLN A 35 -10.54 -0.57 -0.14
C GLN A 35 -9.88 0.13 1.05
N THR A 36 -10.59 1.04 1.69
CA THR A 36 -10.14 1.75 2.88
C THR A 36 -9.92 0.80 4.06
N ALA A 37 -10.84 -0.15 4.28
CA ALA A 37 -10.71 -1.14 5.35
C ALA A 37 -9.51 -2.05 5.15
N ILE A 38 -9.27 -2.51 3.91
CA ILE A 38 -8.10 -3.32 3.56
C ILE A 38 -6.81 -2.53 3.80
N SER A 39 -6.75 -1.29 3.33
CA SER A 39 -5.58 -0.42 3.52
C SER A 39 -5.28 -0.21 5.02
N LYS A 40 -6.31 0.06 5.84
CA LYS A 40 -6.16 0.15 7.31
C LYS A 40 -5.67 -1.14 7.94
N TYR A 41 -6.13 -2.29 7.46
CA TYR A 41 -5.67 -3.59 7.95
C TYR A 41 -4.18 -3.79 7.63
N ILE A 42 -3.75 -3.52 6.40
CA ILE A 42 -2.34 -3.64 5.98
C ILE A 42 -1.46 -2.72 6.83
N ILE A 43 -1.82 -1.44 6.96
CA ILE A 43 -1.08 -0.46 7.76
C ILE A 43 -0.93 -0.91 9.22
N LYS A 44 -1.98 -1.50 9.80
CA LYS A 44 -1.97 -1.92 11.21
C LYS A 44 -1.15 -3.19 11.47
N HIS A 45 -1.10 -4.10 10.51
CA HIS A 45 -0.66 -5.48 10.73
C HIS A 45 0.60 -5.87 9.96
N CYS A 46 1.02 -5.08 8.97
CA CYS A 46 2.32 -5.24 8.35
C CYS A 46 3.41 -4.82 9.34
N GLU A 47 4.44 -5.66 9.49
CA GLU A 47 5.69 -5.30 10.13
C GLU A 47 6.47 -4.44 9.13
N HIS A 48 6.21 -3.13 9.15
CA HIS A 48 6.74 -2.23 8.14
C HIS A 48 8.26 -2.19 8.17
N SER A 49 8.85 -2.34 6.99
CA SER A 49 10.26 -2.06 6.74
C SER A 49 10.29 -0.90 5.75
N VAL A 50 10.28 0.31 6.29
CA VAL A 50 10.21 1.54 5.50
C VAL A 50 11.60 1.87 4.99
N ILE A 51 11.69 2.07 3.69
CA ILE A 51 12.91 2.47 2.98
C ILE A 51 12.65 3.78 2.26
N SER A 52 13.73 4.52 1.99
CA SER A 52 13.70 5.72 1.18
C SER A 52 14.25 5.44 -0.21
N ASP A 53 13.63 6.01 -1.23
CA ASP A 53 14.12 5.96 -2.60
C ASP A 53 14.11 7.36 -3.24
N HIS A 54 15.04 7.58 -4.16
CA HIS A 54 15.14 8.80 -4.94
C HIS A 54 14.57 8.55 -6.33
N ILE A 55 13.38 9.11 -6.57
CA ILE A 55 12.70 8.99 -7.87
C ILE A 55 12.91 10.25 -8.69
N ASP A 56 13.19 10.07 -9.97
CA ASP A 56 13.20 11.15 -10.94
C ASP A 56 11.75 11.43 -11.39
N LEU A 57 11.29 12.67 -11.17
CA LEU A 57 9.96 13.13 -11.59
C LEU A 57 9.99 13.73 -12.99
N ASP A 58 11.04 14.47 -13.30
CA ASP A 58 11.35 15.00 -14.63
C ASP A 58 12.87 15.16 -14.80
N ALA A 59 13.32 15.72 -15.92
CA ALA A 59 14.75 15.86 -16.23
C ALA A 59 15.54 16.73 -15.23
N GLU A 60 14.86 17.57 -14.43
CA GLU A 60 15.48 18.50 -13.49
C GLU A 60 14.99 18.31 -12.04
N LYS A 61 13.94 17.50 -11.82
CA LYS A 61 13.32 17.30 -10.52
C LYS A 61 13.37 15.84 -10.10
N SER A 62 13.87 15.63 -8.90
CA SER A 62 13.76 14.37 -8.18
C SER A 62 13.00 14.57 -6.87
N ALA A 63 12.46 13.48 -6.34
CA ALA A 63 11.82 13.44 -5.03
C ALA A 63 12.37 12.28 -4.22
N THR A 64 12.45 12.47 -2.91
CA THR A 64 12.63 11.36 -1.98
C THR A 64 11.25 10.86 -1.60
N ILE A 65 11.00 9.57 -1.79
CA ILE A 65 9.79 8.90 -1.33
C ILE A 65 10.15 7.89 -0.23
N TYR A 66 9.23 7.67 0.69
CA TYR A 66 9.35 6.64 1.72
C TYR A 66 8.23 5.64 1.51
N TYR A 67 8.57 4.35 1.47
CA TYR A 67 7.59 3.29 1.31
C TYR A 67 8.04 2.02 2.02
N CYS A 68 7.07 1.20 2.40
CA CYS A 68 7.35 -0.10 2.99
C CYS A 68 7.71 -1.13 1.92
N GLU A 69 8.88 -1.78 2.00
CA GLU A 69 9.29 -2.82 1.05
C GLU A 69 8.41 -4.08 1.10
N HIS A 70 7.64 -4.26 2.18
CA HIS A 70 6.77 -5.41 2.36
C HIS A 70 5.37 -5.22 1.78
N CYS A 71 4.78 -4.04 1.96
CA CYS A 71 3.38 -3.77 1.60
C CYS A 71 3.19 -2.63 0.61
N TYR A 72 4.25 -1.91 0.25
CA TYR A 72 4.28 -0.84 -0.74
C TYR A 72 3.44 0.39 -0.39
N GLU A 73 2.95 0.50 0.84
CA GLU A 73 2.32 1.72 1.34
C GLU A 73 3.36 2.83 1.51
N PHE A 74 2.97 4.06 1.16
CA PHE A 74 3.81 5.25 1.27
C PHE A 74 3.73 5.88 2.67
N PHE A 75 4.85 6.43 3.12
CA PHE A 75 5.01 7.08 4.42
C PHE A 75 5.62 8.48 4.25
N THR A 76 5.50 9.30 5.28
CA THR A 76 6.11 10.65 5.32
C THR A 76 7.56 10.62 5.76
N GLU A 77 7.97 9.58 6.49
CA GLU A 77 9.30 9.36 7.04
C GLU A 77 9.58 7.85 7.19
N PRO A 78 10.84 7.42 7.35
CA PRO A 78 11.21 6.03 7.61
C PRO A 78 10.69 5.47 8.94
#